data_AF-A0A382PAP3-F1
#
_entry.id   AF-A0A382PAP3-F1
#
_cell.length_a   1.000
_cell.length_b   1.000
_cell.length_c   1.000
_cell.angle_alpha   90.00
_cell.angle_beta   90.00
_cell.angle_gamma   90.00
#
_symmetry.space_group_name_H-M   'P 1'
#
loop_
_entity.id
_entity.type
_entity.pdbx_description
1 polymer ?
#
loop_
_entity_poly.entity_id
_entity_poly.type
_entity_poly.pdbx_seq_one_letter_code
_entity_poly.pdbx_strand_id
1 'polypeptide(L)'
;MEHYSTELLYGDELDNQGWDNLKPFLCFDYTITTNQFHTTTYKKPLSKDRIHLHKEIMRLHNKGWGYTKIHRHLLMNGFEVGKSRTTVDSIIKKIKKREEFLSQPIIDGIGNFRVEVRD
;
A
#
# COMPACT_ATOMS: atom_id res chain seq x y z
N MET A 1 19.66 -56.52 -57.42
CA MET A 1 18.46 -56.16 -56.65
C MET A 1 18.93 -56.09 -55.21
N GLU A 2 19.30 -54.89 -54.77
CA GLU A 2 19.95 -54.66 -53.47
C GLU A 2 18.90 -54.72 -52.37
N HIS A 3 19.13 -55.58 -51.37
CA HIS A 3 18.33 -55.62 -50.16
C HIS A 3 18.78 -54.48 -49.24
N TYR A 4 17.97 -53.44 -49.13
CA TYR A 4 18.16 -52.42 -48.10
C TYR A 4 17.75 -53.00 -46.75
N SER A 5 18.72 -53.13 -45.84
CA SER A 5 18.48 -53.32 -44.42
C SER A 5 17.79 -52.08 -43.88
N THR A 6 16.52 -52.16 -43.54
CA THR A 6 15.86 -51.17 -42.68
C THR A 6 16.36 -51.40 -41.27
N GLU A 7 17.51 -50.82 -40.93
CA GLU A 7 17.88 -50.63 -39.54
C GLU A 7 16.84 -49.67 -38.93
N LEU A 8 15.87 -50.27 -38.24
CA LEU A 8 14.94 -49.56 -37.38
C LEU A 8 15.79 -48.81 -36.36
N LEU A 9 15.76 -47.48 -36.43
CA LEU A 9 16.28 -46.63 -35.37
C LEU A 9 15.60 -47.10 -34.08
N TYR A 10 16.40 -47.68 -33.18
CA TYR A 10 16.02 -47.83 -31.78
C TYR A 10 15.72 -46.42 -31.28
N GLY A 11 14.45 -46.03 -31.37
CA GLY A 11 13.93 -44.95 -30.56
C GLY A 11 14.01 -45.49 -29.15
N ASP A 12 15.05 -45.11 -28.42
CA ASP A 12 15.10 -45.33 -26.99
C ASP A 12 13.77 -44.83 -26.43
N GLU A 13 12.93 -45.76 -25.97
CA GLU A 13 11.82 -45.42 -25.09
C GLU A 13 12.43 -44.71 -23.91
N LEU A 14 12.33 -43.38 -23.90
CA LEU A 14 12.53 -42.61 -22.68
C LEU A 14 11.53 -43.18 -21.68
N ASP A 15 12.06 -43.93 -20.72
CA ASP A 15 11.31 -44.47 -19.59
C ASP A 15 10.65 -43.29 -18.86
N ASN A 16 9.39 -43.05 -19.17
CA ASN A 16 8.57 -42.00 -18.55
C ASN A 16 8.05 -42.43 -17.16
N GLN A 17 8.51 -43.58 -16.61
CA GLN A 17 8.17 -44.02 -15.25
C GLN A 17 8.77 -43.09 -14.19
N GLY A 18 8.11 -41.94 -14.00
CA GLY A 18 8.49 -40.93 -13.03
C GLY A 18 7.90 -39.56 -13.35
N TRP A 19 7.60 -39.27 -14.62
CA TRP A 19 7.14 -37.95 -15.06
C TRP A 19 5.62 -37.76 -14.90
N ASP A 20 4.86 -38.85 -14.80
CA ASP A 20 3.41 -38.83 -14.64
C ASP A 20 2.95 -38.19 -13.31
N ASN A 21 3.83 -38.18 -12.29
CA ASN A 21 3.57 -37.60 -10.97
C ASN A 21 4.24 -36.23 -10.76
N LEU A 22 5.15 -35.81 -11.64
CA LEU A 22 5.91 -34.57 -11.49
C LEU A 22 5.08 -33.37 -11.97
N LYS A 23 4.62 -32.55 -11.03
CA LYS A 23 3.85 -31.34 -11.34
C LYS A 23 4.77 -30.12 -11.33
N PRO A 24 4.98 -29.42 -12.47
CA PRO A 24 5.74 -28.18 -12.48
C PRO A 24 4.91 -27.02 -11.89
N PHE A 25 5.54 -26.22 -11.04
CA PHE A 25 5.01 -25.03 -10.42
C PHE A 25 5.83 -23.82 -10.84
N LEU A 26 5.16 -22.78 -11.34
CA LEU A 26 5.77 -21.46 -11.50
C LEU A 26 5.80 -20.76 -10.14
N CYS A 27 6.99 -20.54 -9.60
CA CYS A 27 7.21 -19.80 -8.37
C CYS A 27 7.81 -18.44 -8.68
N PHE A 28 7.35 -17.39 -8.01
CA PHE A 28 7.91 -16.05 -8.14
C PHE A 28 7.89 -15.33 -6.79
N ASP A 29 8.86 -14.44 -6.61
CA ASP A 29 8.88 -13.57 -5.45
C ASP A 29 8.06 -12.31 -5.77
N TYR A 30 7.15 -11.92 -4.87
CA TYR A 30 6.39 -10.68 -5.00
C TYR A 30 6.66 -9.80 -3.78
N THR A 31 7.18 -8.61 -4.02
CA THR A 31 7.46 -7.63 -2.97
C THR A 31 6.43 -6.51 -3.05
N ILE A 32 5.77 -6.23 -1.93
CA ILE A 32 4.87 -5.09 -1.78
C ILE A 32 5.30 -4.24 -0.58
N THR A 33 5.55 -2.96 -0.83
CA THR A 33 5.83 -1.95 0.19
C THR A 33 4.62 -1.04 0.29
N THR A 34 3.95 -1.07 1.45
CA THR A 34 2.72 -0.31 1.67
C THR A 34 2.55 0.06 3.13
N ASN A 35 2.00 1.26 3.36
CA ASN A 35 1.60 1.69 4.70
C ASN A 35 0.30 1.00 5.18
N GLN A 36 -0.37 0.20 4.33
CA GLN A 36 -1.70 -0.38 4.59
C GLN A 36 -1.71 -1.43 5.70
N PHE A 37 -0.59 -2.10 5.95
CA PHE A 37 -0.47 -3.05 7.06
C PHE A 37 0.01 -2.41 8.37
N HIS A 38 0.40 -1.12 8.34
CA HIS A 38 0.86 -0.43 9.54
C HIS A 38 -0.30 -0.13 10.51
N THR A 39 -0.13 -0.46 11.79
CA THR A 39 -1.14 -0.33 12.86
C THR A 39 -1.34 1.10 13.38
N THR A 40 -0.95 2.11 12.59
CA THR A 40 -1.05 3.51 12.99
C THR A 40 -2.48 3.94 13.34
N THR A 41 -2.59 4.82 14.33
CA THR A 41 -3.84 5.48 14.69
C THR A 41 -4.36 6.42 13.61
N TYR A 42 -3.54 6.80 12.62
CA TYR A 42 -3.97 7.67 11.52
C TYR A 42 -5.11 7.08 10.68
N LYS A 43 -5.23 5.75 10.62
CA LYS A 43 -6.34 5.08 9.92
C LYS A 43 -7.66 5.14 10.68
N LYS A 44 -7.64 5.42 11.98
CA LYS A 44 -8.86 5.55 12.76
C LYS A 44 -9.64 6.78 12.28
N PRO A 45 -10.96 6.66 12.04
CA PRO A 45 -11.78 7.81 11.67
C PRO A 45 -11.85 8.79 12.85
N LEU A 46 -11.93 10.08 12.51
CA LEU A 46 -12.15 11.13 13.49
C LEU A 46 -13.66 11.26 13.75
N SER A 47 -14.03 11.74 14.94
CA SER A 47 -15.43 12.09 15.23
C SER A 47 -15.92 13.23 14.33
N LYS A 48 -17.24 13.33 14.13
CA LYS A 48 -17.87 14.34 13.27
C LYS A 48 -17.46 15.77 13.65
N ASP A 49 -17.46 16.09 14.94
CA ASP A 49 -17.12 17.43 15.44
C ASP A 49 -15.66 17.79 15.15
N ARG A 50 -14.75 16.82 15.30
CA ARG A 50 -13.33 17.01 14.97
C ARG A 50 -13.13 17.22 13.48
N ILE A 51 -13.86 16.48 12.64
CA ILE A 51 -13.82 16.68 11.19
C ILE A 51 -14.31 18.09 10.84
N HIS A 52 -15.41 18.55 11.45
CA HIS A 52 -15.94 19.89 11.24
C HIS A 52 -14.93 20.98 11.63
N LEU A 53 -14.34 20.88 12.83
CA LEU A 53 -13.29 21.78 13.31
C LEU A 53 -12.06 21.79 12.38
N HIS A 54 -11.56 20.61 11.99
CA HIS A 54 -10.40 20.50 11.11
C HIS A 54 -10.67 21.11 9.72
N LYS A 55 -11.85 20.89 9.15
CA LYS A 55 -12.26 21.48 7.87
C LYS A 55 -12.25 23.00 7.94
N GLU A 56 -12.80 23.58 9.00
CA GLU A 56 -12.84 25.03 9.17
C GLU A 56 -11.44 25.63 9.39
N ILE A 57 -10.60 24.98 10.20
CA ILE A 57 -9.19 25.37 10.39
C ILE A 57 -8.44 25.36 9.05
N MET A 58 -8.55 24.29 8.27
CA MET A 58 -7.86 24.19 6.99
C MET A 58 -8.41 25.18 5.96
N ARG A 59 -9.72 25.43 5.95
CA ARG A 59 -10.33 26.47 5.11
C ARG A 59 -9.73 27.85 5.38
N LEU A 60 -9.58 28.24 6.65
CA LEU A 60 -9.01 29.53 7.04
C LEU A 60 -7.49 29.59 6.82
N HIS A 61 -6.78 28.50 7.13
CA HIS A 61 -5.35 28.39 6.87
C HIS A 61 -5.03 28.52 5.37
N ASN A 62 -5.83 27.88 4.51
CA ASN A 62 -5.65 27.96 3.05
C ASN A 62 -6.00 29.35 2.49
N LYS A 63 -6.72 30.19 3.24
CA LYS A 63 -6.90 31.63 2.96
C LYS A 63 -5.72 32.49 3.43
N GLY A 64 -4.66 31.89 3.97
CA GLY A 64 -3.46 32.59 4.46
C GLY A 64 -3.59 33.15 5.88
N TRP A 65 -4.57 32.70 6.68
CA TRP A 65 -4.71 33.20 8.05
C TRP A 65 -3.68 32.56 8.97
N GLY A 66 -2.99 33.39 9.78
CA GLY A 66 -2.13 32.88 10.84
C GLY A 66 -2.92 32.16 11.94
N TYR A 67 -2.32 31.15 12.57
CA TYR A 67 -2.98 30.30 13.57
C TYR A 67 -3.59 31.09 14.75
N THR A 68 -3.01 32.23 15.12
CA THR A 68 -3.55 33.10 16.18
C THR A 68 -4.88 33.74 15.76
N LYS A 69 -4.97 34.20 14.51
CA LYS A 69 -6.20 34.77 13.95
C LYS A 69 -7.30 33.71 13.82
N ILE A 70 -6.92 32.51 13.38
CA ILE A 70 -7.83 31.36 13.30
C ILE A 70 -8.37 31.01 14.69
N HIS A 71 -7.50 30.90 15.70
CA HIS A 71 -7.93 30.58 17.06
C HIS A 71 -8.97 31.55 17.60
N ARG A 72 -8.74 32.86 17.44
CA ARG A 72 -9.72 33.89 17.83
C ARG A 72 -11.04 33.74 17.07
N HIS A 73 -11.00 33.49 15.76
CA HIS A 73 -12.20 33.28 14.95
C HIS A 73 -13.01 32.07 15.43
N LEU A 74 -12.35 30.95 15.71
CA LEU A 74 -13.01 29.75 16.22
C LEU A 74 -13.74 30.02 17.54
N LEU A 75 -13.07 30.68 18.50
CA LEU A 75 -13.68 31.04 19.78
C LEU A 75 -14.90 31.96 19.61
N MET A 76 -14.82 32.96 18.75
CA MET A 76 -15.94 33.89 18.49
C MET A 76 -17.13 33.23 17.79
N ASN A 77 -16.90 32.12 17.07
CA ASN A 77 -17.95 31.36 16.37
C ASN A 77 -18.41 30.12 17.18
N GLY A 78 -18.05 30.03 18.47
CA GLY A 78 -18.54 28.97 19.36
C GLY A 78 -17.90 27.60 19.17
N PHE A 79 -16.77 27.49 18.46
CA PHE A 79 -16.06 26.22 18.35
C PHE A 79 -15.36 25.85 19.66
N GLU A 80 -15.47 24.58 20.02
CA GLU A 80 -14.69 24.00 21.12
C GLU A 80 -13.24 23.77 20.69
N VAL A 81 -12.37 24.72 21.06
CA VAL A 81 -10.92 24.63 20.85
C VAL A 81 -10.19 24.87 22.17
N GLY A 82 -9.03 24.23 22.33
CA GLY A 82 -8.19 24.42 23.51
C GLY A 82 -7.88 25.90 23.78
N LYS A 83 -7.70 26.24 25.06
CA LYS A 83 -7.46 27.62 25.52
C LYS A 83 -6.26 28.29 24.82
N SER A 84 -5.22 27.51 24.53
CA SER A 84 -4.01 28.04 23.88
C SER A 84 -4.18 28.21 22.37
N ARG A 85 -3.76 29.36 21.84
CA ARG A 85 -3.64 29.63 20.39
C ARG A 85 -2.74 28.64 19.66
N THR A 86 -1.74 28.07 20.33
CA THR A 86 -0.82 27.08 19.74
C THR A 86 -1.51 25.74 19.46
N THR A 87 -2.69 25.51 20.02
CA THR A 87 -3.52 24.32 19.73
C THR A 87 -3.85 24.24 18.25
N VAL A 88 -4.16 25.38 17.61
CA VAL A 88 -4.48 25.42 16.18
C VAL A 88 -3.27 25.05 15.33
N ASP A 89 -2.08 25.58 15.65
CA ASP A 89 -0.84 25.22 14.96
C ASP A 89 -0.54 23.71 15.07
N SER A 90 -0.70 23.15 16.27
CA SER A 90 -0.53 21.71 16.50
C SER A 90 -1.53 20.87 15.71
N ILE A 91 -2.78 21.33 15.59
CA ILE A 91 -3.81 20.67 14.79
C ILE A 91 -3.41 20.67 13.31
N ILE A 92 -3.00 21.82 12.76
CA ILE A 92 -2.58 21.93 11.36
C ILE A 92 -1.42 20.97 11.07
N LYS A 93 -0.39 20.94 11.92
CA LYS A 93 0.74 20.02 11.79
C LYS A 93 0.30 18.55 11.80
N LYS A 94 -0.62 18.18 12.71
CA LYS A 94 -1.16 16.82 12.78
C LYS A 94 -1.99 16.44 11.56
N ILE A 95 -2.77 17.37 10.99
CA ILE A 95 -3.52 17.14 9.75
C ILE A 95 -2.56 16.86 8.60
N LYS A 96 -1.56 17.74 8.39
CA LYS A 96 -0.56 17.58 7.32
C LYS A 96 0.20 16.26 7.43
N LYS A 97 0.69 15.92 8.62
CA LYS A 97 1.40 14.65 8.87
C LYS A 97 0.51 13.43 8.62
N ARG A 98 -0.77 13.51 8.98
CA ARG A 98 -1.74 12.45 8.72
C ARG A 98 -1.99 12.28 7.22
N GLU A 99 -2.16 13.39 6.51
CA GLU A 99 -2.35 13.41 5.05
C GLU A 99 -1.13 12.82 4.33
N GLU A 100 0.08 13.30 4.66
CA GLU A 100 1.35 12.78 4.15
C GLU A 100 1.48 11.27 4.35
N PHE A 101 1.17 10.78 5.57
CA PHE A 101 1.19 9.35 5.84
C PHE A 101 0.20 8.60 4.95
N LEU A 102 -1.04 9.08 4.85
CA LEU A 102 -2.12 8.41 4.10
C LEU A 102 -1.95 8.49 2.58
N SER A 103 -1.22 9.49 2.07
CA SER A 103 -0.96 9.67 0.64
C SER A 103 0.25 8.91 0.11
N GLN A 104 0.96 8.15 0.96
CA GLN A 104 2.10 7.36 0.49
C GLN A 104 1.67 6.34 -0.57
N PRO A 105 2.42 6.22 -1.68
CA PRO A 105 2.08 5.27 -2.73
C PRO A 105 2.30 3.82 -2.25
N ILE A 106 1.55 2.91 -2.85
CA ILE A 106 1.84 1.47 -2.78
C ILE A 106 2.85 1.17 -3.87
N ILE A 107 3.95 0.53 -3.50
CA ILE A 107 4.99 0.12 -4.44
C ILE A 107 5.00 -1.40 -4.43
N ASP A 108 4.77 -2.01 -5.59
CA ASP A 108 4.83 -3.44 -5.75
C ASP A 108 5.68 -3.85 -6.96
N GLY A 109 6.14 -5.10 -6.94
CA GLY A 109 6.99 -5.62 -8.00
C GLY A 109 7.11 -7.14 -7.94
N ILE A 110 7.10 -7.73 -9.13
CA ILE A 110 7.44 -9.14 -9.33
C ILE A 110 8.96 -9.22 -9.47
N GLY A 111 9.57 -10.03 -8.61
CA GLY A 111 10.98 -10.35 -8.63
C GLY A 111 11.30 -11.53 -9.55
N ASN A 112 12.30 -12.31 -9.17
CA ASN A 112 12.70 -13.47 -9.95
C ASN A 112 11.59 -14.54 -9.95
N PHE A 113 11.49 -15.26 -11.07
CA PHE A 113 10.64 -16.43 -11.18
C PHE A 113 11.49 -17.67 -11.47
N ARG A 114 10.97 -18.84 -11.09
CA ARG A 114 11.59 -20.15 -11.29
C ARG A 114 10.51 -21.20 -11.48
N VAL A 115 10.87 -22.29 -12.15
CA VAL A 115 10.00 -23.47 -12.27
C VAL A 115 10.52 -24.50 -11.28
N GLU A 116 9.68 -24.89 -10.32
CA GLU A 116 9.96 -25.96 -9.38
C GLU A 116 9.14 -27.19 -9.75
N VAL A 117 9.71 -28.38 -9.65
CA VAL A 117 8.99 -29.64 -9.84
C VAL A 117 8.80 -30.29 -8.48
N ARG A 118 7.58 -30.73 -8.16
CA ARG A 118 7.26 -31.41 -6.90
C ARG A 118 6.54 -32.72 -7.16
N ASP A 119 6.83 -33.72 -6.33
CA ASP A 119 6.20 -35.04 -6.28
C ASP A 119 4.81 -35.01 -5.62
#